data_AF-T0T3R0-F1
#
_entry.id   AF-T0T3R0-F1
#
_cell.length_a   1.000
_cell.length_b   1.000
_cell.length_c   1.000
_cell.angle_alpha   90.00
_cell.angle_beta   90.00
_cell.angle_gamma   90.00
#
_symmetry.space_group_name_H-M   'P 1'
#
loop_
_entity.id
_entity.type
_entity.pdbx_description
1 polymer ?
#
loop_
_entity_poly.entity_id
_entity_poly.type
_entity_poly.pdbx_seq_one_letter_code
_entity_poly.pdbx_strand_id
1 'polypeptide(L)'
;MNIIAFLLTFTTVFSAPIQKENQDYYKSVFPKAAEQESLKIPDPISDKPINTTILRIKNLSKKTIGYIREIKTTTGCDSACLPVVFTLFYNSDKELVKLKSRPGLTKKFHAPFTVKDYEKLDLVLLMNPTIFKKVKHPTEMVDALSGETKKEFRSHVVKEAAYSTLRVNLYNQQTRSFLKTLP
;
A
#
# COMPACT_ATOMS: atom_id res chain seq x y z
N MET A 1 -33.33 27.76 30.74
CA MET A 1 -32.62 27.89 29.45
C MET A 1 -31.28 27.20 29.63
N ASN A 2 -31.17 25.93 29.22
CA ASN A 2 -29.98 25.12 29.49
C ASN A 2 -28.98 25.26 28.33
N ILE A 3 -27.87 25.94 28.59
CA ILE A 3 -26.74 26.02 27.67
C ILE A 3 -25.97 24.69 27.81
N ILE A 4 -26.14 23.79 26.85
CA ILE A 4 -25.31 22.59 26.73
C ILE A 4 -23.94 23.05 26.22
N ALA A 5 -22.96 23.11 27.12
CA ALA A 5 -21.57 23.38 26.77
C ALA A 5 -21.01 22.14 26.04
N PHE A 6 -20.79 22.28 24.74
CA PHE A 6 -20.15 21.26 23.92
C PHE A 6 -18.63 21.31 24.20
N LEU A 7 -18.13 20.38 25.01
CA LEU A 7 -16.71 20.28 25.33
C LEU A 7 -15.97 19.74 24.08
N LEU A 8 -15.34 20.63 23.32
CA LEU A 8 -14.45 20.27 22.22
C LEU A 8 -13.18 19.63 22.78
N THR A 9 -13.13 18.30 22.76
CA THR A 9 -11.91 17.54 23.06
C THR A 9 -10.94 17.66 21.88
N PHE A 10 -9.96 18.56 22.00
CA PHE A 10 -8.83 18.61 21.07
C PHE A 10 -7.97 17.34 21.26
N THR A 11 -8.10 16.38 20.36
CA THR A 11 -7.16 15.26 20.29
C THR A 11 -5.83 15.78 19.75
N THR A 12 -4.87 16.05 20.63
CA THR A 12 -3.51 16.41 20.25
C THR A 12 -2.89 15.24 19.49
N VAL A 13 -2.61 15.41 18.20
CA VAL A 13 -1.97 14.36 17.41
C VAL A 13 -0.46 14.42 17.64
N PHE A 14 0.06 13.46 18.40
CA PHE A 14 1.47 13.39 18.74
C PHE A 14 2.29 12.87 17.56
N SER A 15 3.31 13.63 17.16
CA SER A 15 4.37 13.15 16.26
C SER A 15 5.49 12.54 17.10
N ALA A 16 5.95 11.36 16.70
CA ALA A 16 7.04 10.64 17.36
C ALA A 16 8.27 10.59 16.42
N PRO A 17 9.50 10.47 16.96
CA PRO A 17 10.66 10.16 16.14
C PRO A 17 10.44 8.89 15.32
N ILE A 18 11.04 8.83 14.13
CA ILE A 18 11.04 7.58 13.34
C ILE A 18 11.82 6.51 14.09
N GLN A 19 11.20 5.33 14.21
CA GLN A 19 11.82 4.16 14.84
C GLN A 19 13.13 3.79 14.13
N LYS A 20 14.15 3.40 14.90
CA LYS A 20 15.52 3.20 14.42
C LYS A 20 15.60 2.16 13.31
N GLU A 21 14.85 1.06 13.44
CA GLU A 21 14.75 -0.05 12.48
C GLU A 21 14.15 0.35 11.11
N ASN A 22 13.42 1.47 11.08
CA ASN A 22 12.78 2.00 9.88
C ASN A 22 13.51 3.20 9.28
N GLN A 23 14.48 3.77 10.00
CA GLN A 23 15.09 5.05 9.66
C GLN A 23 15.76 5.04 8.28
N ASP A 24 16.66 4.08 8.01
CA ASP A 24 17.37 4.00 6.73
C ASP A 24 16.41 3.68 5.58
N TYR A 25 15.46 2.78 5.83
CA TYR A 25 14.47 2.39 4.84
C TYR A 25 13.58 3.57 4.43
N TYR A 26 13.11 4.37 5.38
CA TYR A 26 12.29 5.56 5.08
C TYR A 26 13.14 6.68 4.47
N LYS A 27 14.35 6.92 4.99
CA LYS A 27 15.27 7.95 4.45
C LYS A 27 15.76 7.66 3.04
N SER A 28 15.76 6.40 2.62
CA SER A 28 16.05 6.03 1.23
C SER A 28 15.04 6.60 0.22
N VAL A 29 13.85 7.03 0.66
CA VAL A 29 12.85 7.72 -0.17
C VAL A 29 12.64 9.16 0.28
N PHE A 30 12.68 9.41 1.59
CA PHE A 30 12.53 10.74 2.19
C PHE A 30 13.78 11.12 3.00
N PRO A 31 14.87 11.59 2.38
CA PRO A 31 16.14 11.83 3.07
C PRO A 31 16.06 12.75 4.29
N LYS A 32 15.08 13.67 4.30
CA LYS A 32 14.82 14.64 5.38
C LYS A 32 13.81 14.15 6.42
N ALA A 33 13.41 12.88 6.39
CA ALA A 33 12.48 12.30 7.35
C ALA A 33 13.06 12.30 8.76
N ALA A 34 12.30 12.82 9.71
CA ALA A 34 12.69 12.95 11.11
C ALA A 34 11.64 12.37 12.06
N GLU A 35 10.37 12.71 11.81
CA GLU A 35 9.25 12.34 12.66
C GLU A 35 8.15 11.67 11.85
N GLN A 36 7.34 10.89 12.55
CA GLN A 36 6.17 10.22 12.02
C GLN A 36 4.95 10.44 12.92
N GLU A 37 3.78 10.48 12.31
CA GLU A 37 2.50 10.60 12.96
C GLU A 37 1.57 9.53 12.38
N SER A 38 0.98 8.70 13.24
CA SER A 38 0.10 7.61 12.81
C SER A 38 -1.31 8.11 12.55
N LEU A 39 -1.81 7.86 11.35
CA LEU A 39 -3.19 8.11 10.92
C LEU A 39 -3.92 6.78 10.78
N LYS A 40 -5.12 6.68 11.35
CA LYS A 40 -5.98 5.51 11.19
C LYS A 40 -6.63 5.49 9.81
N ILE A 41 -6.61 4.33 9.16
CA ILE A 41 -7.30 4.06 7.91
C ILE A 41 -8.02 2.69 8.04
N PRO A 42 -9.22 2.49 7.47
CA PRO A 42 -9.81 1.16 7.39
C PRO A 42 -8.93 0.21 6.56
N ASP A 43 -9.08 -1.11 6.73
CA ASP A 43 -8.47 -2.12 5.85
C ASP A 43 -9.55 -3.08 5.35
N PRO A 44 -10.35 -2.67 4.33
CA PRO A 44 -11.43 -3.50 3.78
C PRO A 44 -10.93 -4.57 2.80
N ILE A 45 -9.61 -4.64 2.56
CA ILE A 45 -8.99 -5.53 1.56
C ILE A 45 -8.55 -6.85 2.22
N SER A 46 -8.10 -6.81 3.48
CA SER A 46 -7.80 -8.00 4.27
C SER A 46 -9.07 -8.58 4.89
N ASP A 47 -9.18 -9.91 4.95
CA ASP A 47 -10.25 -10.58 5.68
C ASP A 47 -10.19 -10.26 7.19
N LYS A 48 -8.96 -10.13 7.70
CA LYS A 48 -8.67 -9.63 9.06
C LYS A 48 -7.96 -8.27 8.93
N PRO A 49 -8.63 -7.15 9.23
CA PRO A 49 -8.06 -5.81 9.08
C PRO A 49 -6.80 -5.61 9.94
N ILE A 50 -5.63 -5.61 9.32
CA ILE A 50 -4.34 -5.39 10.01
C ILE A 50 -3.56 -4.20 9.43
N ASN A 51 -3.86 -3.79 8.20
CA ASN A 51 -3.16 -2.70 7.51
C ASN A 51 -3.86 -1.35 7.75
N THR A 52 -4.07 -1.02 9.02
CA THR A 52 -4.97 0.05 9.49
C THR A 52 -4.28 1.38 9.82
N THR A 53 -3.00 1.50 9.46
CA THR A 53 -2.19 2.70 9.73
C THR A 53 -1.56 3.25 8.45
N ILE A 54 -1.57 4.58 8.33
CA ILE A 54 -0.70 5.37 7.44
C ILE A 54 0.18 6.24 8.32
N LEU A 55 1.46 6.31 8.00
CA LEU A 55 2.39 7.21 8.67
C LEU A 55 2.49 8.50 7.86
N ARG A 56 2.15 9.65 8.47
CA ARG A 56 2.50 10.96 7.95
C ARG A 56 3.93 11.26 8.38
N ILE A 57 4.80 11.55 7.41
CA ILE A 57 6.23 11.77 7.65
C ILE A 57 6.51 13.28 7.64
N LYS A 58 7.22 13.75 8.68
CA LYS A 58 7.61 15.15 8.86
C LYS A 58 9.13 15.29 8.91
N ASN A 59 9.60 16.45 8.47
CA ASN A 59 10.99 16.87 8.66
C ASN A 59 11.20 17.57 10.01
N LEU A 60 12.44 17.97 10.31
CA LEU A 60 12.79 18.68 11.55
C LEU A 60 12.05 20.03 11.71
N SER A 61 11.64 20.66 10.61
CA SER A 61 10.81 21.88 10.61
C SER A 61 9.32 21.60 10.79
N LYS A 62 8.93 20.37 11.17
CA LYS A 62 7.54 19.90 11.32
C LYS A 62 6.69 19.95 10.04
N LYS A 63 7.29 20.19 8.87
CA LYS A 63 6.60 20.16 7.58
C LYS A 63 6.37 18.72 7.15
N THR A 64 5.15 18.39 6.74
CA THR A 64 4.83 17.11 6.08
C THR A 64 5.60 17.00 4.77
N ILE A 65 6.36 15.93 4.60
CA ILE A 65 7.14 15.65 3.38
C ILE A 65 6.62 14.45 2.60
N GLY A 66 5.70 13.68 3.20
CA GLY A 66 5.07 12.55 2.54
C GLY A 66 4.30 11.65 3.49
N TYR A 67 3.84 10.53 2.95
CA TYR A 67 3.09 9.51 3.66
C TYR A 67 3.65 8.12 3.33
N ILE A 68 3.59 7.21 4.30
CA ILE A 68 4.05 5.84 4.15
C ILE A 68 2.90 4.91 4.57
N ARG A 69 2.64 3.88 3.77
CA ARG A 69 1.77 2.78 4.17
C ARG A 69 2.52 1.47 4.04
N GLU A 70 2.76 0.82 5.17
CA GLU A 70 3.31 -0.53 5.23
C GLU A 70 2.17 -1.53 5.16
N ILE A 71 2.30 -2.50 4.26
CA ILE A 71 1.30 -3.52 4.00
C ILE A 71 1.91 -4.89 4.18
N LYS A 72 1.21 -5.73 4.94
CA LYS A 72 1.39 -7.18 4.97
C LYS A 72 0.02 -7.81 4.71
N THR A 73 -0.10 -8.53 3.60
CA THR A 73 -1.37 -9.15 3.21
C THR A 73 -1.11 -10.53 2.63
N THR A 74 -2.13 -11.38 2.59
CA THR A 74 -2.05 -12.65 1.85
C THR A 74 -2.23 -12.36 0.36
N THR A 75 -1.89 -13.32 -0.50
CA THR A 75 -2.28 -13.24 -1.91
C THR A 75 -3.80 -13.32 -2.10
N GLY A 76 -4.56 -13.73 -1.07
CA GLY A 76 -5.98 -14.07 -1.16
C GLY A 76 -6.23 -15.39 -1.88
N CYS A 77 -5.29 -16.31 -1.82
CA CYS A 77 -5.47 -17.68 -2.27
C CYS A 77 -5.16 -18.59 -1.08
N ASP A 78 -6.03 -19.57 -0.82
CA ASP A 78 -5.92 -20.52 0.31
C ASP A 78 -4.83 -21.60 0.11
N SER A 79 -3.84 -21.31 -0.75
CA SER A 79 -2.70 -22.18 -1.01
C SER A 79 -1.47 -21.71 -0.23
N ALA A 80 -0.36 -22.47 -0.28
CA ALA A 80 0.93 -22.16 0.34
C ALA A 80 1.66 -20.96 -0.31
N CYS A 81 0.93 -19.88 -0.61
CA CYS A 81 1.47 -18.62 -1.07
C CYS A 81 2.22 -17.91 0.05
N LEU A 82 3.36 -17.31 -0.29
CA LEU A 82 4.02 -16.36 0.59
C LEU A 82 3.16 -15.08 0.74
N PRO A 83 3.22 -14.41 1.90
CA PRO A 83 2.55 -13.13 2.08
C PRO A 83 3.14 -12.07 1.14
N VAL A 84 2.29 -11.17 0.68
CA VAL A 84 2.67 -9.99 -0.11
C VAL A 84 2.99 -8.87 0.88
N VAL A 85 4.28 -8.56 1.03
CA VAL A 85 4.78 -7.54 1.96
C VAL A 85 5.42 -6.40 1.18
N PHE A 86 4.92 -5.19 1.34
CA PHE A 86 5.40 -4.02 0.61
C PHE A 86 5.08 -2.73 1.35
N THR A 87 5.76 -1.67 0.95
CA THR A 87 5.60 -0.32 1.48
C THR A 87 5.33 0.63 0.33
N LEU A 88 4.27 1.42 0.44
CA LEU A 88 3.90 2.47 -0.51
C LEU A 88 4.30 3.82 0.07
N PHE A 89 5.06 4.60 -0.70
CA PHE A 89 5.54 5.93 -0.34
C PHE A 89 4.86 6.98 -1.21
N TYR A 90 4.27 7.99 -0.58
CA TYR A 90 3.56 9.08 -1.25
C TYR A 90 4.18 10.43 -0.94
N ASN A 91 4.28 11.33 -1.91
CA ASN A 91 4.74 12.71 -1.69
C ASN A 91 3.69 13.53 -0.91
N SER A 92 4.02 14.79 -0.61
CA SER A 92 3.07 15.74 0.00
C SER A 92 1.84 16.00 -0.85
N ASP A 93 1.95 15.81 -2.18
CA ASP A 93 0.85 15.96 -3.15
C ASP A 93 -0.02 14.69 -3.25
N LYS A 94 0.22 13.70 -2.37
CA LYS A 94 -0.56 12.47 -2.21
C LYS A 94 -0.45 11.53 -3.44
N GLU A 95 0.62 11.67 -4.20
CA GLU A 95 0.98 10.83 -5.34
C GLU A 95 1.96 9.75 -4.94
N LEU A 96 1.82 8.54 -5.51
CA LEU A 96 2.73 7.44 -5.26
C LEU A 96 4.09 7.76 -5.89
N VAL A 97 5.14 7.80 -5.07
CA VAL A 97 6.52 8.07 -5.50
C VAL A 97 7.30 6.77 -5.64
N LYS A 98 7.08 5.82 -4.72
CA LYS A 98 7.83 4.56 -4.72
C LYS A 98 7.04 3.44 -4.09
N LEU A 99 7.17 2.25 -4.69
CA LEU A 99 6.92 0.98 -4.04
C LEU A 99 8.26 0.35 -3.65
N LYS A 100 8.36 -0.15 -2.41
CA LYS A 100 9.49 -0.98 -1.97
C LYS A 100 8.97 -2.21 -1.24
N SER A 101 9.78 -3.26 -1.22
CA SER A 101 9.53 -4.47 -0.43
C SER A 101 10.83 -4.91 0.21
N ARG A 102 10.86 -5.03 1.54
CA ARG A 102 12.03 -5.53 2.28
C ARG A 102 12.39 -6.97 1.88
N PRO A 103 11.45 -7.93 1.85
CA PRO A 103 11.74 -9.29 1.38
C PRO A 103 11.78 -9.42 -0.16
N GLY A 104 11.31 -8.40 -0.88
CA GLY A 104 11.04 -8.50 -2.31
C GLY A 104 9.68 -9.11 -2.60
N LEU A 105 9.04 -8.66 -3.69
CA LEU A 105 7.82 -9.29 -4.20
C LEU A 105 8.15 -10.57 -4.95
N THR A 106 7.22 -11.52 -4.94
CA THR A 106 7.35 -12.81 -5.62
C THR A 106 6.18 -13.07 -6.58
N LYS A 107 6.46 -13.89 -7.59
CA LYS A 107 5.55 -14.36 -8.63
C LYS A 107 5.17 -15.83 -8.37
N LYS A 108 4.52 -16.47 -9.34
CA LYS A 108 4.27 -17.92 -9.36
C LYS A 108 5.54 -18.70 -8.97
N PHE A 109 5.35 -19.76 -8.19
CA PHE A 109 6.43 -20.58 -7.63
C PHE A 109 7.46 -19.81 -6.79
N HIS A 110 7.02 -18.72 -6.16
CA HIS A 110 7.84 -17.85 -5.30
C HIS A 110 9.06 -17.23 -6.00
N ALA A 111 9.07 -17.20 -7.34
CA ALA A 111 10.15 -16.57 -8.10
C ALA A 111 10.21 -15.06 -7.77
N PRO A 112 11.39 -14.49 -7.49
CA PRO A 112 11.49 -13.07 -7.15
C PRO A 112 11.13 -12.17 -8.33
N PHE A 113 10.62 -10.98 -8.04
CA PHE A 113 10.45 -9.92 -9.03
C PHE A 113 11.81 -9.45 -9.55
N THR A 114 11.92 -9.33 -10.86
CA THR A 114 13.01 -8.66 -11.56
C THR A 114 12.79 -7.15 -11.60
N VAL A 115 13.80 -6.38 -12.02
CA VAL A 115 13.66 -4.93 -12.26
C VAL A 115 12.51 -4.62 -13.23
N LYS A 116 12.41 -5.37 -14.33
CA LYS A 116 11.33 -5.22 -15.33
C LYS A 116 9.95 -5.52 -14.75
N ASP A 117 9.86 -6.44 -13.81
CA ASP A 117 8.60 -6.74 -13.12
C ASP A 117 8.15 -5.54 -12.26
N TYR A 118 9.08 -4.90 -11.55
CA TYR A 118 8.77 -3.67 -10.81
C TYR A 118 8.39 -2.50 -11.73
N GLU A 119 9.08 -2.31 -12.85
CA GLU A 119 8.72 -1.28 -13.84
C GLU A 119 7.32 -1.50 -14.41
N LYS A 120 6.98 -2.75 -14.74
CA LYS A 120 5.63 -3.11 -15.17
C LYS A 120 4.60 -2.87 -14.07
N LEU A 121 4.93 -3.19 -12.81
CA LEU A 121 4.05 -2.93 -11.67
C LEU A 121 3.80 -1.43 -11.50
N ASP A 122 4.84 -0.60 -11.54
CA ASP A 122 4.74 0.86 -11.44
C ASP A 122 3.78 1.43 -12.52
N LEU A 123 3.90 0.95 -13.76
CA LEU A 123 2.97 1.31 -14.84
C LEU A 123 1.52 0.90 -14.53
N VAL A 124 1.31 -0.32 -14.01
CA VAL A 124 -0.03 -0.78 -13.62
C VAL A 124 -0.63 0.09 -12.51
N LEU A 125 0.16 0.48 -11.52
CA LEU A 125 -0.30 1.33 -10.41
C LEU A 125 -0.68 2.74 -10.87
N LEU A 126 0.04 3.27 -11.86
CA LEU A 126 -0.26 4.56 -12.49
C LEU A 126 -1.57 4.47 -13.31
N MET A 127 -1.70 3.44 -14.15
CA MET A 127 -2.85 3.27 -15.03
C MET A 127 -4.14 2.91 -14.30
N ASN A 128 -4.04 2.21 -13.16
CA ASN A 128 -5.16 1.66 -12.41
C ASN A 128 -6.23 0.98 -13.31
N PRO A 129 -5.90 -0.16 -13.95
CA PRO A 129 -6.79 -0.81 -14.91
C PRO A 129 -8.20 -1.03 -14.37
N THR A 130 -9.21 -0.56 -15.10
CA THR A 130 -10.62 -0.67 -14.68
C THR A 130 -11.09 -2.11 -14.57
N ILE A 131 -10.42 -3.05 -15.27
CA ILE A 131 -10.71 -4.49 -15.19
C ILE A 131 -10.56 -5.03 -13.75
N PHE A 132 -9.70 -4.43 -12.92
CA PHE A 132 -9.56 -4.83 -11.53
C PHE A 132 -10.81 -4.58 -10.69
N LYS A 133 -11.68 -3.64 -11.08
CA LYS A 133 -12.96 -3.40 -10.40
C LYS A 133 -13.94 -4.56 -10.55
N LYS A 134 -13.73 -5.44 -11.54
CA LYS A 134 -14.57 -6.61 -11.80
C LYS A 134 -14.15 -7.83 -10.98
N VAL A 135 -12.94 -7.83 -10.43
CA VAL A 135 -12.38 -8.96 -9.69
C VAL A 135 -12.93 -8.95 -8.27
N LYS A 136 -13.72 -9.96 -7.90
CA LYS A 136 -14.23 -10.09 -6.52
C LYS A 136 -13.26 -10.87 -5.64
N HIS A 137 -12.59 -11.86 -6.22
CA HIS A 137 -11.59 -12.67 -5.53
C HIS A 137 -10.34 -12.86 -6.39
N PRO A 138 -9.11 -12.82 -5.83
CA PRO A 138 -7.89 -12.91 -6.62
C PRO A 138 -7.85 -14.15 -7.54
N THR A 139 -8.37 -15.30 -7.08
CA THR A 139 -8.41 -16.56 -7.83
C THR A 139 -9.18 -16.46 -9.15
N GLU A 140 -10.03 -15.45 -9.34
CA GLU A 140 -10.72 -15.22 -10.62
C GLU A 140 -9.75 -14.83 -11.74
N MET A 141 -8.54 -14.36 -11.42
CA MET A 141 -7.57 -13.86 -12.40
C MET A 141 -6.70 -14.92 -13.04
N VAL A 142 -6.70 -16.14 -12.50
CA VAL A 142 -5.87 -17.25 -13.01
C VAL A 142 -6.74 -18.47 -13.32
N ASP A 143 -6.24 -19.30 -14.22
CA ASP A 143 -6.79 -20.62 -14.48
C ASP A 143 -6.53 -21.54 -13.28
N ALA A 144 -7.57 -22.24 -12.80
CA ALA A 144 -7.50 -23.00 -11.56
C ALA A 144 -6.62 -24.27 -11.68
N LEU A 145 -6.44 -24.80 -12.89
CA LEU A 145 -5.66 -26.02 -13.13
C LEU A 145 -4.18 -25.70 -13.36
N SER A 146 -3.91 -24.75 -14.26
CA SER A 146 -2.54 -24.40 -14.67
C SER A 146 -1.91 -23.29 -13.81
N GLY A 147 -2.71 -22.51 -13.10
CA GLY A 147 -2.27 -21.30 -12.39
C GLY A 147 -1.87 -20.16 -13.33
N GLU A 148 -2.14 -20.28 -14.64
CA GLU A 148 -1.81 -19.24 -15.63
C GLU A 148 -2.75 -18.05 -15.53
N THR A 149 -2.23 -16.84 -15.70
CA THR A 149 -3.08 -15.63 -15.76
C THR A 149 -4.03 -15.73 -16.95
N LYS A 150 -5.33 -15.54 -16.71
CA LYS A 150 -6.36 -15.56 -17.77
C LYS A 150 -6.10 -14.45 -18.78
N LYS A 151 -6.43 -14.72 -20.05
CA LYS A 151 -6.11 -13.87 -21.21
C LYS A 151 -6.47 -12.40 -21.01
N GLU A 152 -7.65 -12.14 -20.45
CA GLU A 152 -8.19 -10.79 -20.22
C GLU A 152 -7.36 -9.96 -19.21
N PHE A 153 -6.63 -10.58 -18.29
CA PHE A 153 -5.82 -9.86 -17.29
C PHE A 153 -4.35 -9.71 -17.69
N ARG A 154 -3.85 -10.48 -18.66
CA ARG A 154 -2.41 -10.60 -18.97
C ARG A 154 -1.71 -9.26 -19.26
N SER A 155 -2.38 -8.35 -19.97
CA SER A 155 -1.84 -7.01 -20.28
C SER A 155 -1.82 -6.07 -19.07
N HIS A 156 -2.61 -6.37 -18.04
CA HIS A 156 -2.87 -5.51 -16.89
C HIS A 156 -2.13 -5.94 -15.62
N VAL A 157 -1.38 -7.03 -15.67
CA VAL A 157 -0.60 -7.53 -14.53
C VAL A 157 0.86 -7.70 -14.88
N VAL A 158 1.70 -7.84 -13.85
CA VAL A 158 3.02 -8.45 -14.03
C VAL A 158 2.80 -9.93 -14.36
N LYS A 159 3.48 -10.42 -15.40
CA LYS A 159 3.38 -11.83 -15.84
C LYS A 159 3.62 -12.76 -14.64
N GLU A 160 2.76 -13.78 -14.49
CA GLU A 160 2.82 -14.75 -13.38
C GLU A 160 2.62 -14.16 -11.97
N ALA A 161 2.24 -12.90 -11.84
CA ALA A 161 2.07 -12.22 -10.56
C ALA A 161 0.72 -11.51 -10.44
N ALA A 162 -0.34 -12.11 -11.00
CA ALA A 162 -1.68 -11.52 -11.03
C ALA A 162 -2.17 -11.13 -9.62
N TYR A 163 -2.03 -12.02 -8.64
CA TYR A 163 -2.49 -11.77 -7.27
C TYR A 163 -1.71 -10.64 -6.58
N SER A 164 -0.38 -10.70 -6.62
CA SER A 164 0.48 -9.65 -6.05
C SER A 164 0.19 -8.29 -6.70
N THR A 165 0.04 -8.26 -8.02
CA THR A 165 -0.29 -7.03 -8.77
C THR A 165 -1.63 -6.46 -8.32
N LEU A 166 -2.68 -7.29 -8.22
CA LEU A 166 -4.00 -6.86 -7.75
C LEU A 166 -3.92 -6.31 -6.33
N ARG A 167 -3.31 -7.03 -5.38
CA ARG A 167 -3.21 -6.62 -3.98
C ARG A 167 -2.52 -5.26 -3.84
N VAL A 168 -1.38 -5.08 -4.50
CA VAL A 168 -0.66 -3.81 -4.48
C VAL A 168 -1.52 -2.69 -5.07
N ASN A 169 -2.20 -2.91 -6.20
CA ASN A 169 -3.06 -1.90 -6.80
C ASN A 169 -4.23 -1.51 -5.89
N LEU A 170 -4.93 -2.49 -5.32
CA LEU A 170 -6.06 -2.23 -4.40
C LEU A 170 -5.62 -1.37 -3.22
N TYR A 171 -4.49 -1.71 -2.58
CA TYR A 171 -3.96 -0.92 -1.47
C TYR A 171 -3.51 0.47 -1.91
N ASN A 172 -2.90 0.62 -3.09
CA ASN A 172 -2.55 1.92 -3.65
C ASN A 172 -3.79 2.80 -3.83
N GLN A 173 -4.82 2.31 -4.51
CA GLN A 173 -6.03 3.10 -4.77
C GLN A 173 -6.80 3.43 -3.50
N GLN A 174 -6.86 2.50 -2.55
CA GLN A 174 -7.48 2.75 -1.25
C GLN A 174 -6.74 3.84 -0.48
N THR A 175 -5.39 3.76 -0.46
CA THR A 175 -4.55 4.75 0.22
C THR A 175 -4.70 6.11 -0.42
N ARG A 176 -4.62 6.21 -1.74
CA ARG A 176 -4.79 7.49 -2.47
C ARG A 176 -6.15 8.11 -2.22
N SER A 177 -7.21 7.30 -2.22
CA SER A 177 -8.57 7.76 -1.91
C SER A 177 -8.63 8.35 -0.50
N PHE A 178 -8.05 7.68 0.50
CA PHE A 178 -7.97 8.19 1.87
C PHE A 178 -7.11 9.45 1.98
N LEU A 179 -5.92 9.49 1.38
CA LEU A 179 -5.04 10.66 1.47
C LEU A 179 -5.70 11.92 0.89
N LYS A 180 -6.52 11.78 -0.16
CA LYS A 180 -7.30 12.89 -0.74
C LYS A 180 -8.33 13.49 0.21
N THR A 181 -8.76 12.77 1.25
CA THR A 181 -9.67 13.31 2.26
C THR A 181 -8.96 14.06 3.37
N LEU A 182 -7.62 13.97 3.45
CA LEU A 182 -6.84 14.72 4.43
C LEU A 182 -6.73 16.18 4.00
N PRO A 183 -6.68 17.13 4.95
CA PRO A 183 -6.36 18.53 4.66
C PRO A 183 -4.96 18.67 4.04
#